data_AF-A0A2I0SEI2-F1
#
_entry.id   AF-A0A2I0SEI2-F1
#
_cell.length_a   1.000
_cell.length_b   1.000
_cell.length_c   1.000
_cell.angle_alpha   90.00
_cell.angle_beta   90.00
_cell.angle_gamma   90.00
#
_symmetry.space_group_name_H-M   'P 1'
#
loop_
_entity.id
_entity.type
_entity.pdbx_description
1 polymer ?
#
loop_
_entity_poly.entity_id
_entity_poly.type
_entity_poly.pdbx_seq_one_letter_code
_entity_poly.pdbx_strand_id
1 'polypeptide(L)'
;MLACLLAAATGACGLSAEIDRERDPGRTAVPDPVPSVVGTDAAHLPDPSGTSTDGSLVIEVPEPSRTAPTRPGPCPPSGLRLEAGPVDAAMGLRGMTLTLTDCGERPYEVNGRPAVVHV
;
A
#
# COMPACT_ATOMS: atom_id res chain seq x y z
N MET A 1 -5.56 21.32 -33.81
CA MET A 1 -4.96 20.60 -32.66
C MET A 1 -4.16 21.55 -31.75
N LEU A 2 -4.75 22.63 -31.24
CA LEU A 2 -4.08 23.49 -30.23
C LEU A 2 -5.06 24.08 -29.19
N ALA A 3 -6.36 23.81 -29.32
CA ALA A 3 -7.39 24.41 -28.45
C ALA A 3 -7.82 23.54 -27.26
N CYS A 4 -7.37 22.29 -27.16
CA CYS A 4 -7.79 21.38 -26.07
C CYS A 4 -6.87 21.39 -24.84
N LEU A 5 -5.73 22.09 -24.89
CA LEU A 5 -4.67 21.98 -23.88
C LEU A 5 -4.79 22.96 -22.69
N LEU A 6 -5.82 23.81 -22.64
CA LEU A 6 -5.88 24.92 -21.67
C LEU A 6 -6.91 24.75 -20.54
N ALA A 7 -7.61 23.61 -20.45
CA ALA A 7 -8.76 23.45 -19.54
C ALA A 7 -8.51 22.58 -18.29
N ALA A 8 -7.27 22.45 -17.80
CA ALA A 8 -6.93 21.55 -16.67
C ALA A 8 -6.50 22.26 -15.36
N ALA A 9 -6.67 23.58 -15.23
CA ALA A 9 -6.00 24.36 -14.17
C ALA A 9 -6.91 24.86 -13.02
N THR A 10 -8.14 24.36 -12.85
CA THR A 10 -9.07 24.88 -11.83
C THR A 10 -9.43 23.90 -10.70
N GLY A 11 -8.67 22.82 -10.52
CA GLY A 11 -9.04 21.73 -9.60
C GLY A 11 -8.04 21.38 -8.48
N ALA A 12 -7.12 22.28 -8.10
CA ALA A 12 -6.03 21.97 -7.17
C ALA A 12 -6.17 22.60 -5.76
N CYS A 13 -7.39 22.85 -5.29
CA CYS A 13 -7.60 23.29 -3.90
C CYS A 13 -7.54 22.09 -2.95
N GLY A 14 -6.34 21.56 -2.68
CA GLY A 14 -6.15 20.59 -1.59
C GLY A 14 -5.14 19.48 -1.82
N LEU A 15 -4.70 19.22 -3.06
CA LEU A 15 -3.79 18.10 -3.35
C LEU A 15 -2.44 18.25 -2.64
N SER A 16 -1.90 19.47 -2.58
CA SER A 16 -0.65 19.74 -1.88
C SER A 16 -0.77 19.50 -0.37
N ALA A 17 -1.91 19.83 0.22
CA ALA A 17 -2.15 19.61 1.65
C ALA A 17 -2.34 18.11 1.98
N GLU A 18 -2.92 17.34 1.06
CA GLU A 18 -3.06 15.89 1.22
C GLU A 18 -1.70 15.19 1.07
N ILE A 19 -0.87 15.60 0.11
CA ILE A 19 0.49 15.06 -0.07
C ILE A 19 1.39 15.39 1.12
N ASP A 20 1.26 16.58 1.73
CA ASP A 20 2.08 16.98 2.87
C ASP A 20 1.73 16.18 4.15
N ARG A 21 0.45 15.82 4.35
CA ARG A 21 0.03 14.92 5.46
C ARG A 21 0.55 13.50 5.31
N GLU A 22 0.53 12.96 4.08
CA GLU A 22 1.05 11.61 3.80
C GLU A 22 2.57 11.54 4.06
N ARG A 23 3.27 12.64 3.77
CA ARG A 23 4.73 12.73 3.92
C ARG A 23 5.19 12.93 5.36
N ASP A 24 4.42 13.63 6.18
CA ASP A 24 4.72 13.90 7.59
C ASP A 24 3.44 13.84 8.45
N PRO A 25 3.07 12.64 8.95
CA PRO A 25 1.83 12.44 9.71
C PRO A 25 1.78 13.22 11.03
N GLY A 26 2.92 13.66 11.54
CA GLY A 26 3.04 14.40 12.80
C GLY A 26 2.91 15.92 12.63
N ARG A 27 2.86 16.45 11.40
CA ARG A 27 2.77 17.88 11.15
C ARG A 27 1.34 18.38 11.32
N THR A 28 1.09 19.10 12.41
CA THR A 28 -0.15 19.86 12.61
C THR A 28 -0.17 21.08 11.69
N ALA A 29 -1.30 21.34 11.02
CA ALA A 29 -1.44 22.52 10.17
C ALA A 29 -1.20 23.77 11.02
N VAL A 30 -0.39 24.71 10.51
CA VAL A 30 -0.26 26.05 11.13
C VAL A 30 -1.65 26.68 11.07
N PRO A 31 -2.27 27.04 12.20
CA PRO A 31 -3.57 27.71 12.17
C PRO A 31 -3.44 29.02 11.39
N ASP A 32 -4.38 29.29 10.48
CA ASP A 32 -4.54 30.63 9.93
C ASP A 32 -4.60 31.64 11.09
N PRO A 33 -4.01 32.85 10.94
CA PRO A 33 -4.10 33.87 11.97
C PRO A 33 -5.56 34.27 12.15
N VAL A 34 -6.23 33.69 13.15
CA VAL A 34 -7.53 34.16 13.61
C VAL A 34 -7.35 35.54 14.22
N PRO A 35 -8.20 36.54 13.91
CA PRO A 35 -8.14 37.81 14.60
C PRO A 35 -8.36 37.58 16.10
N SER A 36 -7.43 38.06 16.92
CA SER A 36 -7.44 37.89 18.37
C SER A 36 -8.70 38.51 18.98
N VAL A 37 -9.60 37.67 19.47
CA VAL A 37 -10.60 38.11 20.44
C VAL A 37 -9.91 38.21 21.79
N VAL A 38 -9.70 39.45 22.24
CA VAL A 38 -9.26 39.75 23.60
C VAL A 38 -10.42 39.43 24.54
N GLY A 39 -10.35 38.27 25.19
CA GLY A 39 -11.23 37.88 26.28
C GLY A 39 -10.45 37.89 27.58
N THR A 40 -10.53 38.99 28.32
CA THR A 40 -10.15 39.06 29.73
C THR A 40 -11.13 38.22 30.53
N ASP A 41 -10.66 37.17 31.20
CA ASP A 41 -10.98 36.93 32.61
C ASP A 41 -10.12 35.78 33.15
N ALA A 42 -9.34 36.12 34.18
CA ALA A 42 -8.54 35.19 34.96
C ALA A 42 -9.34 34.75 36.18
N ALA A 43 -9.81 33.49 36.20
CA ALA A 43 -9.98 32.70 37.42
C ALA A 43 -10.36 31.25 37.11
N HIS A 44 -9.65 30.33 37.75
CA HIS A 44 -9.98 28.90 37.93
C HIS A 44 -9.56 27.92 36.81
N LEU A 45 -8.31 27.45 36.91
CA LEU A 45 -7.83 26.22 36.28
C LEU A 45 -8.32 25.00 37.11
N PRO A 46 -9.18 24.12 36.59
CA PRO A 46 -9.04 22.70 36.91
C PRO A 46 -7.83 22.17 36.14
N ASP A 47 -6.92 21.53 36.85
CA ASP A 47 -5.78 20.80 36.29
C ASP A 47 -6.30 19.55 35.58
N PRO A 48 -6.18 19.41 34.24
CA PRO A 48 -6.38 18.14 33.57
C PRO A 48 -5.03 17.41 33.44
N SER A 49 -4.24 17.34 34.51
CA SER A 49 -3.39 16.18 34.75
C SER A 49 -4.32 14.97 34.71
N GLY A 50 -4.40 14.21 33.63
CA GLY A 50 -3.35 13.93 32.67
C GLY A 50 -3.11 12.44 32.73
N THR A 51 -4.17 11.68 32.43
CA THR A 51 -4.05 10.31 31.93
C THR A 51 -5.01 10.20 30.77
N SER A 52 -4.73 10.98 29.72
CA SER A 52 -4.92 10.41 28.39
C SER A 52 -4.03 9.18 28.42
N THR A 53 -4.63 8.02 28.63
CA THR A 53 -3.98 6.74 28.38
C THR A 53 -3.37 6.91 27.01
N ASP A 54 -2.04 7.00 26.97
CA ASP A 54 -1.23 6.91 25.77
C ASP A 54 -1.46 5.50 25.23
N GLY A 55 -2.64 5.31 24.65
CA GLY A 55 -3.06 4.12 23.95
C GLY A 55 -2.41 4.19 22.59
N SER A 56 -1.08 4.24 22.58
CA SER A 56 -0.29 3.91 21.41
C SER A 56 -0.59 2.45 21.13
N LEU A 57 -1.61 2.23 20.30
CA LEU A 57 -1.88 0.93 19.71
C LEU A 57 -0.70 0.67 18.79
N VAL A 58 0.31 0.00 19.32
CA VAL A 58 1.41 -0.52 18.52
C VAL A 58 0.81 -1.59 17.63
N ILE A 59 0.53 -1.23 16.39
CA ILE A 59 0.15 -2.20 15.35
C ILE A 59 1.45 -2.84 14.91
N GLU A 60 1.66 -4.09 15.33
CA GLU A 60 2.75 -4.91 14.83
C GLU A 60 2.48 -5.19 13.34
N VAL A 61 3.21 -4.49 12.46
CA VAL A 61 3.17 -4.76 11.03
C VAL A 61 4.01 -6.00 10.77
N PRO A 62 3.43 -7.12 10.31
CA PRO A 62 4.21 -8.32 10.03
C PRO A 62 5.23 -8.01 8.95
N GLU A 63 6.50 -8.35 9.20
CA GLU A 63 7.51 -8.26 8.16
C GLU A 63 7.20 -9.25 7.03
N PRO A 64 7.41 -8.85 5.75
CA PRO A 64 7.24 -9.76 4.64
C PRO A 64 8.20 -10.95 4.80
N SER A 65 7.63 -12.13 5.02
CA SER A 65 8.39 -13.37 5.16
C SER A 65 8.97 -13.76 3.80
N ARG A 66 10.29 -13.87 3.70
CA ARG A 66 10.93 -14.51 2.55
C ARG A 66 10.70 -16.01 2.64
N THR A 67 9.92 -16.58 1.73
CA THR A 67 9.83 -18.04 1.60
C THR A 67 11.18 -18.57 1.17
N ALA A 68 11.81 -19.37 2.03
CA ALA A 68 13.05 -20.07 1.66
C ALA A 68 12.75 -21.06 0.52
N PRO A 69 13.67 -21.23 -0.45
CA PRO A 69 13.50 -22.22 -1.50
C PRO A 69 13.49 -23.62 -0.88
N THR A 70 12.30 -24.21 -0.77
CA THR A 70 12.10 -25.60 -0.36
C THR A 70 12.17 -26.47 -1.60
N ARG A 71 12.87 -27.61 -1.51
CA ARG A 71 12.83 -28.63 -2.57
C ARG A 71 11.36 -29.02 -2.79
N PRO A 72 10.85 -28.97 -4.03
CA PRO A 72 9.47 -29.30 -4.27
C PRO A 72 9.15 -30.72 -3.79
N GLY A 73 8.03 -30.84 -3.08
CA GLY A 73 7.49 -32.12 -2.64
C GLY A 73 7.01 -32.99 -3.79
N PRO A 74 6.45 -34.18 -3.49
CA PRO A 74 5.88 -35.06 -4.51
C PRO A 74 4.77 -34.36 -5.31
N CYS A 75 4.55 -34.83 -6.55
CA CYS A 75 3.49 -34.32 -7.40
C CYS A 75 2.12 -34.49 -6.72
N PRO A 76 1.28 -33.45 -6.64
CA PRO A 76 -0.06 -33.59 -6.09
C PRO A 76 -0.92 -34.54 -6.95
N PRO A 77 -2.03 -35.08 -6.42
CA PRO A 77 -2.94 -35.94 -7.19
C PRO A 77 -3.53 -35.28 -8.46
N SER A 78 -3.48 -33.95 -8.56
CA SER A 78 -3.87 -33.20 -9.76
C SER A 78 -2.93 -33.41 -10.95
N GLY A 79 -1.70 -33.91 -10.73
CA GLY A 79 -0.67 -33.99 -11.77
C GLY A 79 0.01 -32.64 -12.06
N LEU A 80 -0.35 -31.57 -11.34
CA LEU A 80 0.18 -30.23 -11.55
C LEU A 80 0.75 -29.67 -10.26
N ARG A 81 1.92 -29.03 -10.36
CA ARG A 81 2.48 -28.21 -9.30
C ARG A 81 2.59 -26.76 -9.77
N LEU A 82 2.15 -25.84 -8.91
CA LEU A 82 2.20 -24.40 -9.16
C LEU A 82 3.16 -23.75 -8.16
N GLU A 83 4.08 -22.94 -8.66
CA GLU A 83 5.02 -22.18 -7.84
C GLU A 83 4.86 -20.69 -8.12
N ALA A 84 4.70 -19.92 -7.05
CA ALA A 84 4.55 -18.47 -7.10
C ALA A 84 5.93 -17.80 -7.13
N GLY A 85 6.17 -17.01 -8.17
CA GLY A 85 7.30 -16.10 -8.22
C GLY A 85 7.06 -14.83 -7.41
N PRO A 86 8.08 -13.96 -7.31
CA PRO A 86 7.92 -12.65 -6.68
C PRO A 86 6.91 -11.78 -7.44
N VAL A 87 6.27 -10.88 -6.70
CA VAL A 87 5.41 -9.84 -7.28
C VAL A 87 6.28 -8.69 -7.76
N ASP A 88 6.10 -8.28 -9.02
CA ASP A 88 6.62 -7.04 -9.57
C ASP A 88 5.52 -5.97 -9.51
N ALA A 89 5.84 -4.83 -8.90
CA ALA A 89 4.94 -3.70 -8.73
C ALA A 89 5.35 -2.48 -9.60
N ALA A 90 6.17 -2.69 -10.64
CA ALA A 90 6.65 -1.61 -11.49
C ALA A 90 5.50 -0.87 -12.21
N MET A 91 5.60 0.45 -12.29
CA MET A 91 4.70 1.33 -13.06
C MET A 91 3.22 1.24 -12.66
N GLY A 92 2.90 0.94 -11.40
CA GLY A 92 1.54 0.92 -10.89
C GLY A 92 0.71 -0.32 -11.24
N LEU A 93 1.33 -1.32 -11.87
CA LEU A 93 0.75 -2.64 -12.09
C LEU A 93 1.32 -3.63 -11.07
N ARG A 94 0.51 -4.60 -10.64
CA ARG A 94 0.96 -5.73 -9.81
C ARG A 94 0.92 -6.98 -10.66
N GLY A 95 2.09 -7.52 -11.00
CA GLY A 95 2.24 -8.75 -11.78
C GLY A 95 3.04 -9.78 -10.99
N MET A 96 2.81 -11.07 -11.26
CA MET A 96 3.65 -12.15 -10.73
C MET A 96 3.85 -13.21 -11.79
N THR A 97 4.99 -13.91 -11.74
CA THR A 97 5.20 -15.11 -12.55
C THR A 97 4.66 -16.33 -11.81
N LEU A 98 3.99 -17.22 -12.54
CA LEU A 98 3.62 -18.54 -12.05
C LEU A 98 4.37 -19.59 -12.86
N THR A 99 5.06 -20.50 -12.18
CA THR A 99 5.67 -21.67 -12.82
C THR A 99 4.73 -22.86 -12.64
N LEU A 100 4.20 -23.37 -13.75
CA LEU A 100 3.40 -24.59 -13.78
C LEU A 100 4.28 -25.76 -14.21
N THR A 101 4.42 -26.76 -13.36
CA THR A 101 5.05 -28.04 -13.70
C THR A 101 3.97 -29.09 -13.94
N ASP A 102 3.87 -29.58 -15.17
CA ASP A 102 3.10 -30.78 -15.48
C ASP A 102 3.93 -32.02 -15.15
N CYS A 103 3.48 -32.75 -14.14
CA CYS A 103 4.07 -34.01 -13.67
C CYS A 103 3.10 -35.19 -13.83
N GLY A 104 1.97 -34.98 -14.52
CA GLY A 104 0.97 -36.00 -14.80
C GLY A 104 1.26 -36.79 -16.07
N GLU A 105 0.41 -37.78 -16.34
CA GLU A 105 0.48 -38.62 -17.54
C GLU A 105 -0.42 -38.11 -18.68
N ARG A 106 -1.26 -37.11 -18.40
CA ARG A 106 -2.24 -36.56 -19.35
C ARG A 106 -1.88 -35.13 -19.68
N PRO A 107 -1.88 -34.73 -20.97
CA PRO A 107 -1.61 -33.35 -21.36
C PRO A 107 -2.57 -32.38 -20.68
N TYR A 108 -2.03 -31.24 -20.23
CA TYR A 108 -2.81 -30.13 -19.68
C TYR A 108 -2.87 -28.94 -20.65
N GLU A 109 -4.07 -28.49 -20.98
CA GLU A 109 -4.27 -27.32 -21.85
C GLU A 109 -4.14 -26.03 -21.04
N VAL A 110 -3.24 -25.14 -21.46
CA VAL A 110 -3.02 -23.84 -20.83
C VAL A 110 -3.39 -22.74 -21.83
N ASN A 111 -4.39 -21.94 -21.44
CA ASN A 111 -4.89 -20.84 -22.25
C ASN A 111 -4.03 -19.57 -22.10
N GLY A 112 -4.12 -18.66 -23.07
CA GLY A 112 -3.47 -17.35 -23.03
C GLY A 112 -2.13 -17.32 -23.79
N ARG A 113 -1.07 -16.85 -23.14
CA ARG A 113 0.28 -16.74 -23.74
C ARG A 113 1.36 -17.31 -22.80
N PRO A 114 1.34 -18.63 -22.56
CA PRO A 114 2.40 -19.26 -21.79
C PRO A 114 3.72 -19.22 -22.55
N ALA A 115 4.82 -19.02 -21.84
CA ALA A 115 6.15 -19.30 -22.35
C ALA A 115 6.50 -20.76 -21.99
N VAL A 116 6.86 -21.57 -22.98
CA VAL A 116 7.33 -22.94 -22.76
C VAL A 116 8.84 -22.90 -22.62
N VAL A 117 9.33 -23.28 -21.46
CA VAL A 117 10.77 -23.38 -21.16
C VAL A 117 11.13 -24.84 -20.92
N HIS A 118 12.29 -25.26 -21.42
CA HIS A 118 12.86 -26.57 -21.09
C HIS A 118 13.75 -26.37 -19.86
N VAL A 119 13.54 -27.17 -18.82
CA VAL A 119 14.31 -27.15 -17.57
C VAL A 119 15.17 -28.39 -17.45
#